data_AF-A0A8S9Q687-F1
#
_entry.id   AF-A0A8S9Q687-F1
#
_cell.length_a   1.000
_cell.length_b   1.000
_cell.length_c   1.000
_cell.angle_alpha   90.00
_cell.angle_beta   90.00
_cell.angle_gamma   90.00
#
_symmetry.space_group_name_H-M   'P 1'
#
loop_
_entity.id
_entity.type
_entity.pdbx_description
1 polymer ?
#
loop_
_entity_poly.entity_id
_entity_poly.type
_entity_poly.pdbx_seq_one_letter_code
_entity_poly.pdbx_strand_id
1 'polypeptide(L)'
;MASTLCSRTFLAASHRLITPSLLPQKPLNLASFLTRRGFFSQLGSYSTAYRSARAMASAGIGARAGYSTSSSVATNEPVVSVDWLHSNLREPDLKVLDASWYMPDEQRNPIQEYQVAHIPGALFFDLDGISDRSTSLPHMLPSEEAFAAGCSALGIENKDGVVVYDAKGVFSAARVWWMFRVFGHDKVWVLDGGLPRWRASGYDVESSASGDAILKASAASEAIEKIYQGHSVSPITFQTKFQPHLVWTLDQVKNNMEDQTYQHVDARSKARFDGTAPEPRKGIRSGHIPGSKCVPYPQLFDSASQTLLPAEDLKKRFEQEEISLDKPIMASCGTGVTACILAMGLHRVGKTDVPVYDGSWTEWATQPDLPMEGEDSSS
;
A
#
# COMPACT_ATOMS: atom_id res chain seq x y z
N MET A 1 35.60 54.19 21.07
CA MET A 1 36.96 54.69 20.81
C MET A 1 37.56 53.83 19.71
N ALA A 2 37.99 54.48 18.61
CA ALA A 2 39.04 54.03 17.66
C ALA A 2 38.75 52.72 16.87
N SER A 3 39.05 52.53 15.57
CA SER A 3 39.79 53.31 14.58
C SER A 3 39.70 52.56 13.22
N THR A 4 39.49 53.29 12.11
CA THR A 4 40.17 53.20 10.78
C THR A 4 40.33 51.86 10.01
N LEU A 5 40.44 51.73 8.68
CA LEU A 5 40.77 52.62 7.54
C LEU A 5 40.42 51.91 6.20
N CYS A 6 40.11 52.71 5.16
CA CYS A 6 40.18 52.50 3.69
C CYS A 6 41.35 51.62 3.16
N SER A 7 41.46 51.14 1.91
CA SER A 7 40.74 51.18 0.61
C SER A 7 41.47 50.23 -0.39
N ARG A 8 40.76 49.74 -1.43
CA ARG A 8 41.12 49.46 -2.86
C ARG A 8 42.55 48.98 -3.23
N THR A 9 42.82 48.05 -4.16
CA THR A 9 42.45 48.01 -5.60
C THR A 9 42.89 46.68 -6.28
N PHE A 10 42.29 46.42 -7.45
CA PHE A 10 42.47 45.38 -8.48
C PHE A 10 43.88 44.91 -8.88
N LEU A 11 43.99 43.65 -9.35
CA LEU A 11 44.61 43.29 -10.64
C LEU A 11 44.26 41.83 -11.05
N ALA A 12 43.90 41.69 -12.32
CA ALA A 12 43.62 40.44 -13.02
C ALA A 12 44.93 39.77 -13.53
N ALA A 13 44.92 38.44 -13.75
CA ALA A 13 45.11 37.83 -15.07
C ALA A 13 45.46 36.33 -15.03
N SER A 14 44.76 35.60 -15.91
CA SER A 14 45.25 34.53 -16.82
C SER A 14 45.56 33.10 -16.32
N HIS A 15 44.65 32.21 -16.75
CA HIS A 15 44.87 31.00 -17.57
C HIS A 15 46.07 30.08 -17.32
N ARG A 16 45.77 28.78 -17.14
CA ARG A 16 46.29 27.71 -18.02
C ARG A 16 45.49 26.42 -17.90
N LEU A 17 44.90 26.03 -19.03
CA LEU A 17 44.43 24.68 -19.37
C LEU A 17 45.64 23.76 -19.54
N ILE A 18 45.58 22.54 -18.96
CA ILE A 18 46.45 21.42 -19.37
C ILE A 18 45.63 20.12 -19.32
N THR A 19 45.29 19.63 -20.51
CA THR A 19 45.07 18.20 -20.83
C THR A 19 46.27 17.74 -21.66
N PRO A 20 46.80 16.53 -21.44
CA PRO A 20 46.83 15.51 -22.49
C PRO A 20 46.69 14.09 -21.87
N SER A 21 46.47 12.95 -22.53
CA SER A 21 46.25 12.53 -23.92
C SER A 21 45.87 11.04 -23.85
N LEU A 22 45.02 10.60 -24.77
CA LEU A 22 44.66 9.21 -25.06
C LEU A 22 45.85 8.34 -25.49
N LEU A 23 45.79 7.04 -25.19
CA LEU A 23 46.26 5.89 -26.02
C LEU A 23 45.77 4.55 -25.36
N PRO A 24 45.70 3.40 -26.07
CA PRO A 24 44.41 2.79 -26.41
C PRO A 24 44.11 1.43 -25.74
N GLN A 25 42.83 1.09 -25.71
CA GLN A 25 42.29 -0.23 -25.33
C GLN A 25 42.65 -1.30 -26.38
N LYS A 26 43.18 -2.45 -25.93
CA LYS A 26 43.26 -3.69 -26.71
C LYS A 26 41.98 -4.53 -26.47
N PRO A 27 41.35 -5.10 -27.51
CA PRO A 27 40.28 -6.07 -27.33
C PRO A 27 40.85 -7.48 -27.15
N LEU A 28 40.36 -8.19 -26.14
CA LEU A 28 40.57 -9.63 -25.98
C LEU A 28 39.53 -10.36 -26.85
N ASN A 29 40.00 -10.87 -27.98
CA ASN A 29 39.31 -11.86 -28.81
C ASN A 29 39.84 -13.23 -28.39
N LEU A 30 39.00 -14.13 -27.87
CA LEU A 30 39.34 -15.55 -27.81
C LEU A 30 38.30 -16.34 -28.59
N ALA A 31 38.75 -16.83 -29.74
CA ALA A 31 38.02 -17.71 -30.63
C ALA A 31 37.90 -19.13 -30.05
N SER A 32 36.75 -19.73 -30.35
CA SER A 32 36.49 -21.14 -30.61
C SER A 32 37.65 -22.14 -30.50
N PHE A 33 37.46 -23.16 -29.66
CA PHE A 33 38.02 -24.49 -29.89
C PHE A 33 36.91 -25.54 -29.79
N LEU A 34 36.34 -25.85 -30.95
CA LEU A 34 35.65 -27.12 -31.21
C LEU A 34 36.69 -28.21 -31.36
N THR A 35 36.66 -29.22 -30.48
CA THR A 35 37.35 -30.49 -30.73
C THR A 35 36.32 -31.61 -30.86
N ARG A 36 36.16 -32.07 -32.10
CA ARG A 36 35.55 -33.34 -32.48
C ARG A 36 36.35 -34.50 -31.88
N ARG A 37 35.67 -35.44 -31.23
CA ARG A 37 36.02 -36.87 -31.28
C ARG A 37 34.74 -37.68 -31.40
N GLY A 38 34.67 -38.47 -32.47
CA GLY A 38 33.63 -39.45 -32.71
C GLY A 38 34.06 -40.85 -32.29
N PHE A 39 33.20 -41.81 -32.69
CA PHE A 39 33.22 -43.27 -32.49
C PHE A 39 32.56 -43.73 -31.18
N PHE A 40 31.62 -44.69 -31.12
CA PHE A 40 31.14 -45.71 -32.05
C PHE A 40 29.64 -45.96 -31.77
N SER A 41 28.86 -46.23 -32.83
CA SER A 41 27.50 -46.76 -32.73
C SER A 41 27.54 -48.30 -32.62
N GLN A 42 26.69 -48.87 -31.76
CA GLN A 42 26.30 -50.27 -31.84
C GLN A 42 24.78 -50.35 -31.97
N LEU A 43 24.37 -50.96 -33.09
CA LEU A 43 23.01 -51.31 -33.43
C LEU A 43 22.57 -52.54 -32.61
N GLY A 44 21.45 -52.42 -31.90
CA GLY A 44 20.68 -53.52 -31.35
C GLY A 44 19.27 -53.47 -31.94
N SER A 45 19.00 -54.37 -32.87
CA SER A 45 17.75 -54.58 -33.58
C SER A 45 16.75 -55.37 -32.74
N TYR A 46 15.51 -54.90 -32.57
CA TYR A 46 14.36 -55.78 -32.36
C TYR A 46 13.05 -55.21 -32.96
N SER A 47 12.58 -55.97 -33.96
CA SER A 47 11.23 -56.24 -34.47
C SER A 47 10.09 -55.21 -34.32
N THR A 48 9.62 -54.79 -35.49
CA THR A 48 8.31 -54.19 -35.78
C THR A 48 7.20 -55.24 -35.73
N ALA A 49 6.10 -54.95 -35.04
CA ALA A 49 4.80 -55.58 -35.30
C ALA A 49 3.71 -54.51 -35.33
N TYR A 50 3.02 -54.44 -36.47
CA TYR A 50 1.88 -53.55 -36.73
C TYR A 50 0.65 -54.44 -36.93
N ARG A 51 -0.42 -54.24 -36.14
CA ARG A 51 -1.77 -53.87 -36.62
C ARG A 51 -2.91 -54.30 -35.68
N SER A 52 -3.87 -53.38 -35.66
CA SER A 52 -5.34 -53.56 -35.63
C SER A 52 -6.03 -53.67 -34.28
N ALA A 53 -6.73 -52.59 -33.98
CA ALA A 53 -7.73 -52.41 -32.95
C ALA A 53 -8.89 -53.42 -33.01
N ARG A 54 -9.46 -53.70 -31.83
CA ARG A 54 -10.89 -53.97 -31.66
C ARG A 54 -11.34 -53.44 -30.29
N ALA A 55 -12.45 -52.72 -30.32
CA ALA A 55 -13.05 -52.00 -29.22
C ALA A 55 -13.64 -52.93 -28.14
N MET A 56 -13.60 -52.47 -26.89
CA MET A 56 -14.56 -52.80 -25.84
C MET A 56 -14.81 -51.51 -25.05
N ALA A 57 -16.03 -50.99 -25.17
CA ALA A 57 -16.50 -49.85 -24.40
C ALA A 57 -16.84 -50.32 -22.98
N SER A 58 -16.22 -49.70 -21.98
CA SER A 58 -16.73 -49.69 -20.61
C SER A 58 -16.93 -48.24 -20.20
N ALA A 59 -18.19 -47.83 -20.13
CA ALA A 59 -18.61 -46.52 -19.67
C ALA A 59 -18.28 -46.39 -18.17
N GLY A 60 -17.12 -45.80 -17.87
CA GLY A 60 -16.87 -45.20 -16.57
C GLY A 60 -17.59 -43.86 -16.53
N ILE A 61 -18.67 -43.78 -15.74
CA ILE A 61 -19.30 -42.52 -15.36
C ILE A 61 -18.28 -41.78 -14.48
N GLY A 62 -17.38 -41.04 -15.13
CA GLY A 62 -16.58 -40.02 -14.50
C GLY A 62 -17.52 -38.87 -14.16
N ALA A 63 -18.08 -38.89 -12.95
CA ALA A 63 -18.71 -37.72 -12.38
C ALA A 63 -17.66 -36.61 -12.34
N ARG A 64 -17.71 -35.70 -13.31
CA ARG A 64 -17.11 -34.37 -13.17
C ARG A 64 -17.87 -33.71 -12.04
N ALA A 65 -17.34 -33.81 -10.82
CA ALA A 65 -17.66 -32.87 -9.77
C ALA A 65 -17.24 -31.50 -10.31
N GLY A 66 -18.22 -30.73 -10.78
CA GLY A 66 -18.03 -29.31 -11.01
C GLY A 66 -17.71 -28.69 -9.66
N TYR A 67 -16.43 -28.38 -9.43
CA TYR A 67 -16.04 -27.49 -8.36
C TYR A 67 -16.57 -26.10 -8.72
N SER A 68 -17.81 -25.83 -8.31
CA SER A 68 -18.26 -24.47 -8.12
C SER A 68 -17.58 -23.98 -6.85
N THR A 69 -16.47 -23.25 -6.99
CA THR A 69 -15.79 -22.57 -5.89
C THR A 69 -15.92 -21.07 -6.07
N SER A 70 -17.14 -20.55 -6.13
CA SER A 70 -17.37 -19.17 -5.70
C SER A 70 -17.54 -19.22 -4.17
N SER A 71 -16.44 -19.42 -3.46
CA SER A 71 -16.42 -19.18 -2.01
C SER A 71 -16.62 -17.68 -1.83
N SER A 72 -17.87 -17.26 -1.56
CA SER A 72 -18.18 -15.89 -1.21
C SER A 72 -17.33 -15.48 0.00
N VAL A 73 -16.55 -14.41 -0.12
CA VAL A 73 -15.83 -13.84 1.02
C VAL A 73 -16.85 -13.39 2.05
N ALA A 74 -16.62 -13.70 3.33
CA ALA A 74 -17.52 -13.30 4.40
C ALA A 74 -17.62 -11.77 4.45
N THR A 75 -18.82 -11.24 4.77
CA THR A 75 -19.09 -9.79 4.76
C THR A 75 -18.23 -8.97 5.72
N ASN A 76 -17.67 -9.61 6.77
CA ASN A 76 -16.85 -8.96 7.80
C ASN A 76 -15.36 -9.27 7.66
N GLU A 77 -14.95 -9.94 6.58
CA GLU A 77 -13.55 -10.27 6.35
C GLU A 77 -12.91 -9.16 5.50
N PRO A 78 -11.97 -8.36 6.05
CA PRO A 78 -11.38 -7.25 5.31
C PRO A 78 -10.24 -7.68 4.36
N VAL A 79 -9.83 -8.95 4.36
CA VAL A 79 -8.75 -9.44 3.49
C VAL A 79 -9.18 -10.62 2.62
N VAL A 80 -8.43 -10.86 1.56
CA VAL A 80 -8.49 -12.10 0.78
C VAL A 80 -7.11 -12.76 0.74
N SER A 81 -7.06 -14.08 0.68
CA SER A 81 -5.78 -14.80 0.55
C SER A 81 -5.21 -14.67 -0.87
N VAL A 82 -3.90 -14.86 -0.99
CA VAL A 82 -3.21 -14.95 -2.30
C VAL A 82 -3.77 -16.06 -3.19
N ASP A 83 -4.17 -17.20 -2.61
CA ASP A 83 -4.76 -18.31 -3.36
C ASP A 83 -6.16 -17.96 -3.90
N TRP A 84 -6.95 -17.22 -3.10
CA TRP A 84 -8.24 -16.72 -3.54
C TRP A 84 -8.06 -15.74 -4.70
N LEU A 85 -7.17 -14.76 -4.55
CA LEU A 85 -6.94 -13.78 -5.61
C LEU A 85 -6.44 -14.46 -6.89
N HIS A 86 -5.47 -15.38 -6.78
CA HIS A 86 -4.95 -16.13 -7.92
C HIS A 86 -6.06 -16.91 -8.67
N SER A 87 -7.01 -17.48 -7.93
CA SER A 87 -8.15 -18.22 -8.51
C SER A 87 -9.20 -17.31 -9.16
N ASN A 88 -9.28 -16.04 -8.75
CA ASN A 88 -10.31 -15.08 -9.21
C ASN A 88 -9.74 -13.95 -10.08
N LEU A 89 -8.44 -13.96 -10.40
CA LEU A 89 -7.75 -12.85 -11.08
C LEU A 89 -8.32 -12.50 -12.47
N ARG A 90 -9.06 -13.43 -13.08
CA ARG A 90 -9.65 -13.27 -14.42
C ARG A 90 -11.12 -12.82 -14.39
N GLU A 91 -11.69 -12.60 -13.21
CA GLU A 91 -13.05 -12.09 -13.09
C GLU A 91 -13.13 -10.66 -13.65
N PRO A 92 -14.02 -10.39 -14.63
CA PRO A 92 -14.03 -9.11 -15.34
C PRO A 92 -14.40 -7.91 -14.44
N ASP A 93 -15.21 -8.18 -13.42
CA ASP A 93 -15.67 -7.21 -12.42
C ASP A 93 -14.78 -7.24 -11.15
N LEU A 94 -13.51 -7.67 -11.25
CA LEU A 94 -12.51 -7.58 -10.17
C LEU A 94 -11.35 -6.67 -10.59
N LYS A 95 -11.05 -5.65 -9.78
CA LYS A 95 -9.91 -4.75 -9.96
C LYS A 95 -8.87 -5.04 -8.91
N VAL A 96 -7.62 -5.22 -9.32
CA VAL A 96 -6.48 -5.35 -8.42
C VAL A 96 -5.72 -4.04 -8.42
N LEU A 97 -5.42 -3.50 -7.24
CA LEU A 97 -4.75 -2.23 -7.06
C LEU A 97 -3.43 -2.43 -6.32
N ASP A 98 -2.33 -2.05 -6.94
CA ASP A 98 -1.07 -1.80 -6.26
C ASP A 98 -1.12 -0.40 -5.63
N ALA A 99 -1.26 -0.36 -4.31
CA ALA A 99 -1.28 0.87 -3.53
C ALA A 99 0.04 1.10 -2.81
N SER A 100 1.16 0.61 -3.35
CA SER A 100 2.47 0.75 -2.72
C SER A 100 2.82 2.21 -2.49
N TRP A 101 3.16 2.51 -1.24
CA TRP A 101 3.66 3.80 -0.80
C TRP A 101 4.72 3.58 0.28
N TYR A 102 5.74 4.42 0.30
CA TYR A 102 6.89 4.28 1.19
C TYR A 102 7.14 5.55 1.98
N MET A 103 7.69 5.39 3.17
CA MET A 103 8.12 6.54 3.96
C MET A 103 9.26 7.28 3.24
N PRO A 104 9.36 8.62 3.38
CA PRO A 104 10.36 9.41 2.65
C PRO A 104 11.82 8.98 2.88
N ASP A 105 12.14 8.38 4.02
CA ASP A 105 13.46 7.90 4.39
C ASP A 105 13.82 6.53 3.78
N GLU A 106 12.85 5.78 3.27
CA GLU A 106 13.08 4.46 2.66
C GLU A 106 13.74 4.55 1.26
N GLN A 107 13.73 5.73 0.61
CA GLN A 107 14.33 5.97 -0.71
C GLN A 107 13.88 4.98 -1.80
N ARG A 108 12.64 4.49 -1.68
CA ARG A 108 12.01 3.59 -2.65
C ARG A 108 11.05 4.35 -3.55
N ASN A 109 10.93 3.91 -4.79
CA ASN A 109 10.04 4.51 -5.77
C ASN A 109 8.91 3.52 -6.12
N PRO A 110 7.67 3.75 -5.66
CA PRO A 110 6.60 2.77 -5.81
C PRO A 110 6.18 2.57 -7.26
N ILE A 111 6.10 3.63 -8.08
CA ILE A 111 5.71 3.50 -9.49
C ILE A 111 6.78 2.74 -10.30
N GLN A 112 8.06 2.96 -10.01
CA GLN A 112 9.14 2.21 -10.66
C GLN A 112 9.12 0.74 -10.25
N GLU A 113 8.91 0.43 -8.98
CA GLU A 113 8.81 -0.95 -8.52
C GLU A 113 7.60 -1.68 -9.09
N TYR A 114 6.44 -1.01 -9.17
CA TYR A 114 5.26 -1.51 -9.86
C TYR A 114 5.56 -1.84 -11.33
N GLN A 115 6.22 -0.93 -12.06
CA GLN A 115 6.61 -1.17 -13.45
C GLN A 115 7.53 -2.38 -13.63
N VAL A 116 8.39 -2.67 -12.63
CA VAL A 116 9.32 -3.80 -12.66
C VAL A 116 8.63 -5.12 -12.30
N ALA A 117 7.69 -5.13 -11.36
CA ALA A 117 7.00 -6.34 -10.94
C ALA A 117 5.72 -6.05 -10.15
N HIS A 118 4.56 -6.33 -10.74
CA HIS A 118 3.24 -6.22 -10.12
C HIS A 118 2.39 -7.48 -10.36
N ILE A 119 1.27 -7.61 -9.63
CA ILE A 119 0.31 -8.70 -9.87
C ILE A 119 -0.30 -8.54 -11.27
N PRO A 120 -0.46 -9.63 -12.06
CA PRO A 120 -0.94 -9.52 -13.43
C PRO A 120 -2.27 -8.78 -13.55
N GLY A 121 -2.33 -7.79 -14.44
CA GLY A 121 -3.51 -6.96 -14.66
C GLY A 121 -3.82 -5.93 -13.55
N ALA A 122 -2.98 -5.82 -12.51
CA ALA A 122 -3.17 -4.81 -11.47
C ALA A 122 -2.96 -3.40 -12.00
N LEU A 123 -3.77 -2.45 -11.52
CA LEU A 123 -3.59 -1.01 -11.73
C LEU A 123 -2.73 -0.43 -10.61
N PHE A 124 -2.07 0.70 -10.86
CA PHE A 124 -1.38 1.44 -9.81
C PHE A 124 -2.30 2.50 -9.20
N PHE A 125 -2.51 2.44 -7.89
CA PHE A 125 -3.23 3.46 -7.12
C PHE A 125 -2.20 4.37 -6.46
N ASP A 126 -2.02 5.56 -7.04
CA ASP A 126 -1.13 6.58 -6.49
C ASP A 126 -1.77 7.22 -5.24
N LEU A 127 -1.38 6.73 -4.06
CA LEU A 127 -1.91 7.24 -2.78
C LEU A 127 -1.62 8.73 -2.56
N ASP A 128 -0.50 9.25 -3.07
CA ASP A 128 -0.18 10.67 -2.98
C ASP A 128 -1.01 11.48 -4.00
N GLY A 129 -1.18 10.96 -5.21
CA GLY A 129 -2.00 11.58 -6.26
C GLY A 129 -3.50 11.63 -5.96
N ILE A 130 -4.02 10.57 -5.33
CA ILE A 130 -5.43 10.40 -4.94
C ILE A 130 -5.60 10.82 -3.47
N SER A 131 -5.24 12.06 -3.18
CA SER A 131 -5.35 12.69 -1.87
C SER A 131 -5.73 14.17 -1.98
N ASP A 132 -6.19 14.78 -0.89
CA ASP A 132 -6.39 16.23 -0.82
C ASP A 132 -5.04 16.95 -0.68
N ARG A 133 -4.58 17.50 -1.81
CA ARG A 133 -3.33 18.26 -1.91
C ARG A 133 -3.53 19.77 -1.75
N SER A 134 -4.73 20.23 -1.38
CA SER A 134 -4.98 21.63 -1.05
C SER A 134 -4.47 22.03 0.34
N THR A 135 -4.18 21.04 1.18
CA THR A 135 -3.62 21.23 2.52
C THR A 135 -2.11 20.96 2.55
N SER A 136 -1.42 21.42 3.60
CA SER A 136 -0.03 21.03 3.85
C SER A 136 0.10 19.68 4.57
N LEU A 137 -1.03 19.05 4.93
CA LEU A 137 -1.05 17.78 5.62
C LEU A 137 -0.90 16.63 4.61
N PRO A 138 -0.15 15.59 4.96
CA PRO A 138 0.08 14.44 4.09
C PRO A 138 -1.13 13.49 4.07
N HIS A 139 -1.44 12.94 2.90
CA HIS A 139 -2.40 11.85 2.69
C HIS A 139 -3.85 12.14 3.14
N MET A 140 -4.23 13.41 3.26
CA MET A 140 -5.60 13.79 3.60
C MET A 140 -6.59 13.17 2.61
N LEU A 141 -7.72 12.71 3.12
CA LEU A 141 -8.80 12.13 2.33
C LEU A 141 -9.27 13.15 1.29
N PRO A 142 -9.35 12.77 -0.01
CA PRO A 142 -9.88 13.66 -1.03
C PRO A 142 -11.37 13.95 -0.81
N SER A 143 -11.93 14.94 -1.51
CA SER A 143 -13.38 15.15 -1.52
C SER A 143 -14.10 13.98 -2.22
N GLU A 144 -15.42 13.83 -1.98
CA GLU A 144 -16.24 12.82 -2.66
C GLU A 144 -16.13 12.91 -4.19
N GLU A 145 -16.24 14.12 -4.72
CA GLU A 145 -16.16 14.40 -6.16
C GLU A 145 -14.79 14.04 -6.72
N ALA A 146 -13.73 14.36 -5.97
CA ALA A 146 -12.36 14.08 -6.39
C ALA A 146 -12.10 12.57 -6.36
N PHE A 147 -12.50 11.86 -5.31
CA PHE A 147 -12.36 10.39 -5.23
C PHE A 147 -13.16 9.67 -6.34
N ALA A 148 -14.40 10.10 -6.59
CA ALA A 148 -15.23 9.61 -7.69
C ALA A 148 -14.52 9.76 -9.04
N ALA A 149 -13.94 10.93 -9.30
CA ALA A 149 -13.20 11.22 -10.52
C ALA A 149 -11.92 10.37 -10.64
N GLY A 150 -11.15 10.22 -9.56
CA GLY A 150 -9.96 9.39 -9.52
C GLY A 150 -10.25 7.91 -9.79
N CYS A 151 -11.25 7.34 -9.11
CA CYS A 151 -11.69 5.95 -9.34
C CYS A 151 -12.21 5.74 -10.77
N SER A 152 -12.98 6.69 -11.30
CA SER A 152 -13.49 6.63 -12.68
C SER A 152 -12.35 6.64 -13.71
N ALA A 153 -11.32 7.46 -13.49
CA ALA A 153 -10.14 7.53 -14.36
C ALA A 153 -9.27 6.26 -14.28
N LEU A 154 -9.26 5.55 -13.15
CA LEU A 154 -8.67 4.21 -13.04
C LEU A 154 -9.51 3.13 -13.77
N GLY A 155 -10.73 3.44 -14.19
CA GLY A 155 -11.65 2.49 -14.81
C GLY A 155 -12.33 1.58 -13.79
N ILE A 156 -12.58 2.09 -12.59
CA ILE A 156 -13.33 1.41 -11.53
C ILE A 156 -14.78 1.87 -11.58
N GLU A 157 -15.70 0.92 -11.45
CA GLU A 157 -17.15 1.13 -11.38
C GLU A 157 -17.72 0.62 -10.05
N ASN A 158 -18.91 1.08 -9.66
CA ASN A 158 -19.54 0.62 -8.40
C ASN A 158 -19.84 -0.90 -8.35
N LYS A 159 -19.93 -1.56 -9.51
CA LYS A 159 -20.18 -3.01 -9.57
C LYS A 159 -18.95 -3.84 -9.21
N ASP A 160 -17.75 -3.28 -9.42
CA ASP A 160 -16.49 -3.99 -9.32
C ASP A 160 -16.22 -4.42 -7.86
N GLY A 161 -15.54 -5.54 -7.69
CA GLY A 161 -14.80 -5.84 -6.48
C GLY A 161 -13.39 -5.27 -6.58
N VAL A 162 -12.82 -4.83 -5.46
CA VAL A 162 -11.49 -4.24 -5.41
C VAL A 162 -10.61 -5.04 -4.44
N VAL A 163 -9.45 -5.50 -4.92
CA VAL A 163 -8.42 -6.10 -4.07
C VAL A 163 -7.19 -5.22 -4.09
N VAL A 164 -6.82 -4.69 -2.93
CA VAL A 164 -5.69 -3.78 -2.76
C VAL A 164 -4.52 -4.52 -2.16
N TYR A 165 -3.32 -4.35 -2.71
CA TYR A 165 -2.09 -4.83 -2.10
C TYR A 165 -1.04 -3.74 -2.06
N ASP A 166 0.05 -3.98 -1.33
CA ASP A 166 1.28 -3.20 -1.45
C ASP A 166 2.51 -4.12 -1.39
N ALA A 167 3.66 -3.55 -1.72
CA ALA A 167 4.93 -4.26 -1.78
C ALA A 167 5.64 -4.43 -0.42
N LYS A 168 5.03 -4.03 0.71
CA LYS A 168 5.55 -4.29 2.07
C LYS A 168 4.84 -5.44 2.76
N GLY A 169 3.73 -5.93 2.21
CA GLY A 169 2.86 -6.93 2.81
C GLY A 169 1.51 -6.28 3.08
N VAL A 170 1.40 -5.54 4.18
CA VAL A 170 0.27 -4.63 4.42
C VAL A 170 0.78 -3.39 5.16
N PHE A 171 0.77 -2.26 4.46
CA PHE A 171 1.19 -0.96 4.96
C PHE A 171 0.24 0.13 4.46
N SER A 172 0.29 0.46 3.18
CA SER A 172 -0.53 1.49 2.53
C SER A 172 -1.82 0.92 1.91
N ALA A 173 -1.87 -0.39 1.63
CA ALA A 173 -3.07 -1.03 1.09
C ALA A 173 -4.30 -0.86 2.00
N ALA A 174 -4.10 -0.94 3.32
CA ALA A 174 -5.18 -0.74 4.30
C ALA A 174 -5.77 0.68 4.23
N ARG A 175 -4.99 1.70 3.88
CA ARG A 175 -5.48 3.06 3.69
C ARG A 175 -6.47 3.13 2.53
N VAL A 176 -6.13 2.55 1.39
CA VAL A 176 -7.00 2.55 0.20
C VAL A 176 -8.26 1.72 0.47
N TRP A 177 -8.14 0.56 1.14
CA TRP A 177 -9.31 -0.20 1.62
C TRP A 177 -10.26 0.67 2.46
N TRP A 178 -9.72 1.42 3.42
CA TRP A 178 -10.51 2.32 4.25
C TRP A 178 -11.13 3.47 3.43
N MET A 179 -10.41 4.05 2.47
CA MET A 179 -10.95 5.10 1.59
C MET A 179 -12.17 4.62 0.80
N PHE A 180 -12.11 3.44 0.18
CA PHE A 180 -13.27 2.87 -0.52
C PHE A 180 -14.48 2.70 0.41
N ARG A 181 -14.26 2.21 1.64
CA ARG A 181 -15.34 2.10 2.65
C ARG A 181 -15.90 3.44 3.09
N VAL A 182 -15.03 4.43 3.32
CA VAL A 182 -15.44 5.81 3.64
C VAL A 182 -16.32 6.36 2.53
N PHE A 183 -16.06 6.02 1.27
CA PHE A 183 -16.91 6.43 0.14
C PHE A 183 -18.02 5.43 -0.21
N GLY A 184 -18.33 4.49 0.68
CA GLY A 184 -19.50 3.62 0.59
C GLY A 184 -19.37 2.42 -0.35
N HIS A 185 -18.14 2.01 -0.66
CA HIS A 185 -17.85 0.83 -1.47
C HIS A 185 -17.28 -0.30 -0.60
N ASP A 186 -18.15 -1.21 -0.17
CA ASP A 186 -17.79 -2.30 0.74
C ASP A 186 -17.21 -3.55 0.06
N LYS A 187 -17.29 -3.66 -1.28
CA LYS A 187 -16.68 -4.77 -2.05
C LYS A 187 -15.17 -4.56 -2.23
N VAL A 188 -14.48 -4.31 -1.13
CA VAL A 188 -13.06 -3.99 -1.11
C VAL A 188 -12.34 -4.83 -0.05
N TRP A 189 -11.20 -5.41 -0.44
CA TRP A 189 -10.37 -6.26 0.41
C TRP A 189 -8.90 -5.90 0.27
N VAL A 190 -8.12 -6.18 1.32
CA VAL A 190 -6.66 -6.17 1.26
C VAL A 190 -6.15 -7.57 0.90
N LEU A 191 -5.13 -7.69 0.07
CA LEU A 191 -4.45 -8.95 -0.18
C LEU A 191 -3.59 -9.34 1.04
N ASP A 192 -3.97 -10.41 1.72
CA ASP A 192 -3.33 -10.80 2.98
C ASP A 192 -1.87 -11.24 2.74
N GLY A 193 -0.93 -10.50 3.35
CA GLY A 193 0.52 -10.67 3.13
C GLY A 193 1.07 -10.02 1.85
N GLY A 194 0.22 -9.33 1.07
CA GLY A 194 0.59 -8.49 -0.06
C GLY A 194 1.44 -9.15 -1.15
N LEU A 195 2.20 -8.32 -1.86
CA LEU A 195 3.10 -8.79 -2.92
C LEU A 195 4.21 -9.75 -2.41
N PRO A 196 4.78 -9.57 -1.20
CA PRO A 196 5.74 -10.53 -0.66
C PRO A 196 5.17 -11.96 -0.59
N ARG A 197 3.96 -12.13 -0.04
CA ARG A 197 3.33 -13.44 0.07
C ARG A 197 2.87 -13.99 -1.29
N TRP A 198 2.43 -13.13 -2.20
CA TRP A 198 2.11 -13.53 -3.58
C TRP A 198 3.32 -14.19 -4.26
N ARG A 199 4.49 -13.54 -4.20
CA ARG A 199 5.74 -14.07 -4.76
C ARG A 199 6.21 -15.33 -4.04
N ALA A 200 6.11 -15.36 -2.71
CA ALA A 200 6.50 -16.54 -1.92
C ALA A 200 5.64 -17.78 -2.24
N SER A 201 4.41 -17.56 -2.73
CA SER A 201 3.49 -18.63 -3.16
C SER A 201 3.77 -19.10 -4.59
N GLY A 202 4.77 -18.54 -5.27
CA GLY A 202 5.16 -18.92 -6.63
C GLY A 202 4.25 -18.40 -7.73
N TYR A 203 3.40 -17.40 -7.43
CA TYR A 203 2.51 -16.81 -8.42
C TYR A 203 3.22 -15.80 -9.32
N ASP A 204 2.78 -15.75 -10.58
CA ASP A 204 3.38 -14.91 -11.62
C ASP A 204 3.26 -13.42 -11.31
N VAL A 205 4.21 -12.63 -11.80
CA VAL A 205 4.19 -11.17 -11.79
C VAL A 205 4.45 -10.63 -13.20
N GLU A 206 3.92 -9.46 -13.51
CA GLU A 206 4.15 -8.75 -14.77
C GLU A 206 5.25 -7.70 -14.60
N SER A 207 6.18 -7.63 -15.57
CA SER A 207 7.39 -6.77 -15.51
C SER A 207 7.37 -5.58 -16.48
N SER A 208 6.19 -5.22 -16.95
CA SER A 208 5.99 -4.05 -17.79
C SER A 208 4.52 -3.70 -17.71
N ALA A 209 4.20 -2.80 -16.77
CA ALA A 209 2.85 -2.26 -16.69
C ALA A 209 2.47 -1.77 -18.09
N SER A 210 1.29 -2.17 -18.56
CA SER A 210 0.81 -1.70 -19.87
C SER A 210 0.86 -0.17 -19.88
N GLY A 211 1.18 0.43 -21.03
CA GLY A 211 1.13 1.89 -21.17
C GLY A 211 -0.22 2.45 -20.69
N ASP A 212 -1.30 1.69 -20.89
CA ASP A 212 -2.64 1.99 -20.38
C ASP A 212 -2.72 2.09 -18.85
N ALA A 213 -2.17 1.13 -18.10
CA ALA A 213 -2.22 1.16 -16.63
C ALA A 213 -1.47 2.36 -16.03
N ILE A 214 -0.32 2.72 -16.62
CA ILE A 214 0.44 3.91 -16.20
C ILE A 214 -0.33 5.19 -16.55
N LEU A 215 -0.91 5.27 -17.75
CA LEU A 215 -1.73 6.41 -18.17
C LEU A 215 -2.96 6.58 -17.27
N LYS A 216 -3.61 5.50 -16.85
CA LYS A 216 -4.73 5.53 -15.91
C LYS A 216 -4.33 6.07 -14.55
N ALA A 217 -3.20 5.65 -14.00
CA ALA A 217 -2.70 6.16 -12.73
C ALA A 217 -2.45 7.68 -12.78
N SER A 218 -1.78 8.16 -13.85
CA SER A 218 -1.58 9.60 -14.07
C SER A 218 -2.90 10.34 -14.28
N ALA A 219 -3.82 9.79 -15.09
CA ALA A 219 -5.12 10.38 -15.33
C ALA A 219 -5.97 10.49 -14.05
N ALA A 220 -5.85 9.54 -13.12
CA ALA A 220 -6.53 9.59 -11.83
C ALA A 220 -6.03 10.73 -10.94
N SER A 221 -4.71 10.90 -10.86
CA SER A 221 -4.10 12.03 -10.13
C SER A 221 -4.50 13.38 -10.77
N GLU A 222 -4.48 13.49 -12.10
CA GLU A 222 -4.91 14.70 -12.81
C GLU A 222 -6.41 14.99 -12.64
N ALA A 223 -7.25 13.95 -12.57
CA ALA A 223 -8.69 14.10 -12.35
C ALA A 223 -8.97 14.73 -10.98
N ILE A 224 -8.26 14.28 -9.94
CA ILE A 224 -8.32 14.86 -8.59
C ILE A 224 -7.95 16.35 -8.63
N GLU A 225 -6.83 16.71 -9.27
CA GLU A 225 -6.40 18.12 -9.39
C GLU A 225 -7.44 18.99 -10.11
N LYS A 226 -8.01 18.48 -11.20
CA LYS A 226 -9.04 19.19 -11.97
C LYS A 226 -10.24 19.54 -11.10
N ILE A 227 -10.72 18.60 -10.27
CA ILE A 227 -11.82 18.85 -9.35
C ILE A 227 -11.47 19.96 -8.36
N TYR A 228 -10.28 19.93 -7.75
CA TYR A 228 -9.85 20.98 -6.83
C TYR A 228 -9.61 22.35 -7.51
N GLN A 229 -9.36 22.37 -8.81
CA GLN A 229 -9.31 23.59 -9.62
C GLN A 229 -10.71 24.09 -10.07
N GLY A 230 -11.79 23.40 -9.68
CA GLY A 230 -13.16 23.74 -10.06
C GLY A 230 -13.57 23.28 -11.46
N HIS A 231 -12.79 22.40 -12.09
CA HIS A 231 -13.13 21.82 -13.39
C HIS A 231 -13.98 20.56 -13.22
N SER A 232 -14.95 20.35 -14.12
CA SER A 232 -15.70 19.09 -14.19
C SER A 232 -14.88 18.00 -14.89
N VAL A 233 -14.96 16.77 -14.38
CA VAL A 233 -14.37 15.57 -15.01
C VAL A 233 -15.49 14.67 -15.51
N SER A 234 -15.34 14.11 -16.71
CA SER A 234 -16.28 13.14 -17.28
C SER A 234 -15.55 12.13 -18.17
N PRO A 235 -16.05 10.89 -18.30
CA PRO A 235 -17.21 10.33 -17.60
C PRO A 235 -16.93 10.03 -16.12
N ILE A 236 -17.96 10.10 -15.27
CA ILE A 236 -17.93 9.58 -13.89
C ILE A 236 -18.64 8.24 -13.88
N THR A 237 -17.88 7.17 -13.59
CA THR A 237 -18.35 5.78 -13.57
C THR A 237 -18.40 5.20 -12.16
N PHE A 238 -17.82 5.90 -11.19
CA PHE A 238 -17.84 5.57 -9.77
C PHE A 238 -18.63 6.62 -8.99
N GLN A 239 -19.66 6.18 -8.27
CA GLN A 239 -20.50 7.00 -7.41
C GLN A 239 -20.13 6.77 -5.94
N THR A 240 -20.03 7.84 -5.15
CA THR A 240 -19.74 7.76 -3.71
C THR A 240 -21.02 7.76 -2.89
N LYS A 241 -20.94 7.14 -1.71
CA LYS A 241 -21.89 7.29 -0.61
C LYS A 241 -21.09 7.51 0.67
N PHE A 242 -20.71 8.75 0.92
CA PHE A 242 -19.82 9.08 2.03
C PHE A 242 -20.34 8.62 3.41
N GLN A 243 -19.42 8.06 4.19
CA GLN A 243 -19.61 7.51 5.53
C GLN A 243 -18.86 8.41 6.53
N PRO A 244 -19.42 9.57 6.91
CA PRO A 244 -18.72 10.55 7.75
C PRO A 244 -18.35 9.99 9.13
N HIS A 245 -19.05 8.96 9.62
CA HIS A 245 -18.75 8.32 10.89
C HIS A 245 -17.42 7.53 10.90
N LEU A 246 -16.80 7.29 9.73
CA LEU A 246 -15.51 6.61 9.62
C LEU A 246 -14.31 7.58 9.57
N VAL A 247 -14.56 8.89 9.56
CA VAL A 247 -13.53 9.94 9.45
C VAL A 247 -13.67 10.89 10.62
N TRP A 248 -12.59 11.09 11.37
CA TRP A 248 -12.56 12.06 12.46
C TRP A 248 -11.68 13.26 12.13
N THR A 249 -12.14 14.45 12.52
CA THR A 249 -11.43 15.71 12.43
C THR A 249 -10.66 16.02 13.71
N LEU A 250 -9.76 17.00 13.64
CA LEU A 250 -9.04 17.51 14.81
C LEU A 250 -9.99 17.92 15.96
N ASP A 251 -11.09 18.62 15.65
CA ASP A 251 -12.04 19.06 16.68
C ASP A 251 -12.76 17.90 17.36
N GLN A 252 -13.07 16.82 16.63
CA GLN A 252 -13.65 15.62 17.24
C GLN A 252 -12.67 14.94 18.19
N VAL A 253 -11.38 14.90 17.84
CA VAL A 253 -10.33 14.36 18.72
C VAL A 253 -10.16 15.23 19.98
N LYS A 254 -10.16 16.57 19.82
CA LYS A 254 -10.11 17.50 20.96
C LYS A 254 -11.28 17.29 21.92
N ASN A 255 -12.50 17.20 21.39
CA ASN A 255 -13.68 16.94 22.22
C ASN A 255 -13.57 15.57 22.91
N ASN A 256 -13.11 14.53 22.20
CA ASN A 256 -12.94 13.20 22.80
C ASN A 256 -11.86 13.16 23.90
N MET A 257 -10.84 14.02 23.84
CA MET A 257 -9.84 14.13 24.91
C MET A 257 -10.48 14.60 26.23
N GLU A 258 -11.48 15.47 26.16
CA GLU A 258 -12.24 15.95 27.32
C GLU A 258 -13.33 14.95 27.74
N ASP A 259 -14.12 14.47 26.79
CA ASP A 259 -15.31 13.63 27.04
C ASP A 259 -14.96 12.16 27.34
N GLN A 260 -13.81 11.69 26.85
CA GLN A 260 -13.33 10.31 26.96
C GLN A 260 -14.36 9.25 26.53
N THR A 261 -15.13 9.53 25.47
CA THR A 261 -16.20 8.64 24.97
C THR A 261 -15.68 7.51 24.08
N TYR A 262 -14.56 7.72 23.38
CA TYR A 262 -13.86 6.73 22.57
C TYR A 262 -12.47 6.47 23.14
N GLN A 263 -12.05 5.20 23.07
CA GLN A 263 -10.67 4.83 23.29
C GLN A 263 -9.83 5.21 22.06
N HIS A 264 -8.87 6.12 22.25
CA HIS A 264 -7.94 6.55 21.21
C HIS A 264 -6.79 5.55 21.09
N VAL A 265 -6.63 4.92 19.92
CA VAL A 265 -5.54 3.98 19.65
C VAL A 265 -4.62 4.48 18.54
N ASP A 266 -3.33 4.62 18.83
CA ASP A 266 -2.28 5.07 17.90
C ASP A 266 -1.49 3.88 17.35
N ALA A 267 -1.36 3.83 16.01
CA ALA A 267 -0.71 2.74 15.29
C ALA A 267 0.82 2.90 15.10
N ARG A 268 1.41 4.02 15.55
CA ARG A 268 2.85 4.29 15.42
C ARG A 268 3.68 3.33 16.25
N SER A 269 4.99 3.32 16.02
CA SER A 269 5.91 2.56 16.87
C SER A 269 5.88 3.11 18.30
N LYS A 270 6.08 2.23 19.27
CA LYS A 270 6.11 2.60 20.70
C LYS A 270 7.13 3.71 20.98
N ALA A 271 8.31 3.65 20.35
CA ALA A 271 9.34 4.70 20.47
C ALA A 271 8.88 6.08 19.97
N ARG A 272 8.12 6.16 18.88
CA ARG A 272 7.56 7.42 18.37
C ARG A 272 6.45 7.95 19.28
N PHE A 273 5.60 7.03 19.75
CA PHE A 273 4.52 7.33 20.69
C PHE A 273 5.07 7.86 22.03
N ASP A 274 6.09 7.21 22.60
CA ASP A 274 6.72 7.61 23.87
C ASP A 274 7.58 8.88 23.76
N GLY A 275 7.89 9.31 22.53
CA GLY A 275 8.74 10.46 22.26
C GLY A 275 10.23 10.14 22.21
N THR A 276 10.64 8.89 22.43
CA THR A 276 12.04 8.45 22.46
C THR A 276 12.67 8.28 21.07
N ALA A 277 11.89 8.45 20.00
CA ALA A 277 12.36 8.45 18.61
C ALA A 277 11.72 9.61 17.83
N PRO A 278 12.45 10.21 16.88
CA PRO A 278 11.93 11.33 16.11
C PRO A 278 10.81 10.89 15.15
N GLU A 279 9.93 11.84 14.84
CA GLU A 279 8.99 11.68 13.74
C GLU A 279 9.73 11.74 12.38
N PRO A 280 9.35 10.92 11.39
CA PRO A 280 10.00 10.89 10.07
C PRO A 280 9.98 12.23 9.32
N ARG A 281 8.98 13.08 9.60
CA ARG A 281 8.87 14.42 9.02
C ARG A 281 9.59 15.43 9.91
N LYS A 282 10.48 16.21 9.30
CA LYS A 282 11.23 17.26 9.99
C LYS A 282 10.27 18.31 10.58
N GLY A 283 10.54 18.74 11.80
CA GLY A 283 9.78 19.80 12.48
C GLY A 283 8.51 19.33 13.19
N ILE A 284 8.18 18.05 13.16
CA ILE A 284 7.06 17.49 13.92
C ILE A 284 7.55 17.12 15.32
N ARG A 285 6.81 17.54 16.35
CA ARG A 285 7.08 17.20 17.76
C ARG A 285 6.95 15.68 17.97
N SER A 286 7.79 15.08 18.79
CA SER A 286 7.67 13.67 19.20
C SER A 286 6.64 13.51 20.33
N GLY A 287 6.17 12.30 20.62
CA GLY A 287 5.18 12.04 21.67
C GLY A 287 3.82 11.59 21.13
N HIS A 288 2.77 11.73 21.95
CA HIS A 288 1.41 11.30 21.63
C HIS A 288 0.33 12.22 22.21
N ILE A 289 -0.91 11.97 21.77
CA ILE A 289 -2.11 12.68 22.22
C ILE A 289 -2.46 12.18 23.62
N PRO A 290 -2.71 13.07 24.61
CA PRO A 290 -2.97 12.65 25.98
C PRO A 290 -4.08 11.62 26.12
N GLY A 291 -3.84 10.58 26.93
CA GLY A 291 -4.81 9.51 27.17
C GLY A 291 -5.00 8.51 26.02
N SER A 292 -4.27 8.66 24.91
CA SER A 292 -4.24 7.65 23.85
C SER A 292 -3.44 6.41 24.27
N LYS A 293 -3.70 5.29 23.59
CA LYS A 293 -3.03 4.00 23.80
C LYS A 293 -2.26 3.61 22.56
N CYS A 294 -1.15 2.90 22.71
CA CYS A 294 -0.28 2.54 21.59
C CYS A 294 -0.48 1.06 21.22
N VAL A 295 -0.92 0.80 19.99
CA VAL A 295 -0.89 -0.54 19.39
C VAL A 295 -0.10 -0.45 18.08
N PRO A 296 1.23 -0.64 18.10
CA PRO A 296 2.04 -0.54 16.89
C PRO A 296 1.53 -1.47 15.81
N TYR A 297 1.20 -0.96 14.62
CA TYR A 297 0.52 -1.75 13.57
C TYR A 297 1.16 -3.12 13.23
N PRO A 298 2.49 -3.35 13.29
CA PRO A 298 3.06 -4.67 12.98
C PRO A 298 2.57 -5.76 13.92
N GLN A 299 2.09 -5.38 15.09
CA GLN A 299 1.55 -6.27 16.11
C GLN A 299 0.25 -6.97 15.71
N LEU A 300 -0.41 -6.53 14.64
CA LEU A 300 -1.64 -7.11 14.08
C LEU A 300 -1.37 -8.22 13.07
N PHE A 301 -0.11 -8.49 12.75
CA PHE A 301 0.29 -9.49 11.77
C PHE A 301 1.10 -10.62 12.41
N ASP A 302 0.97 -11.81 11.86
CA ASP A 302 1.85 -12.93 12.15
C ASP A 302 3.25 -12.64 11.61
N SER A 303 4.28 -12.81 12.43
CA SER A 303 5.65 -12.42 12.08
C SER A 303 6.29 -13.32 11.03
N ALA A 304 5.81 -14.56 10.88
CA ALA A 304 6.35 -15.52 9.92
C ALA A 304 5.71 -15.38 8.54
N SER A 305 4.39 -15.26 8.51
CA SER A 305 3.59 -15.25 7.29
C SER A 305 3.18 -13.85 6.80
N GLN A 306 3.40 -12.83 7.63
CA GLN A 306 3.00 -11.43 7.41
C GLN A 306 1.50 -11.23 7.17
N THR A 307 0.68 -12.21 7.55
CA THR A 307 -0.79 -12.11 7.41
C THR A 307 -1.46 -11.62 8.66
N LEU A 308 -2.60 -10.96 8.47
CA LEU A 308 -3.38 -10.38 9.57
C LEU A 308 -3.79 -11.52 10.52
N LEU A 309 -3.60 -11.29 11.83
CA LEU A 309 -3.84 -12.31 12.85
C LEU A 309 -5.30 -12.80 12.85
N PRO A 310 -5.56 -14.05 13.28
CA PRO A 310 -6.92 -14.53 13.51
C PRO A 310 -7.68 -13.64 14.50
N ALA A 311 -9.01 -13.59 14.38
CA ALA A 311 -9.86 -12.72 15.18
C ALA A 311 -9.62 -12.88 16.70
N GLU A 312 -9.46 -14.10 17.19
CA GLU A 312 -9.22 -14.37 18.61
C GLU A 312 -7.88 -13.82 19.12
N ASP A 313 -6.85 -13.80 18.27
CA ASP A 313 -5.54 -13.26 18.64
C ASP A 313 -5.50 -11.73 18.52
N LEU A 314 -6.25 -11.15 17.59
CA LEU A 314 -6.50 -9.71 17.54
C LEU A 314 -7.23 -9.23 18.80
N LYS A 315 -8.28 -9.94 19.25
CA LYS A 315 -9.00 -9.61 20.49
C LYS A 315 -8.04 -9.56 21.69
N LYS A 316 -7.25 -10.62 21.88
CA LYS A 316 -6.23 -10.68 22.94
C LYS A 316 -5.23 -9.53 22.84
N ARG A 317 -4.79 -9.17 21.63
CA ARG A 317 -3.84 -8.07 21.43
C ARG A 317 -4.41 -6.74 21.93
N PHE A 318 -5.65 -6.41 21.59
CA PHE A 318 -6.28 -5.19 22.05
C PHE A 318 -6.53 -5.21 23.57
N GLU A 319 -6.98 -6.33 24.12
CA GLU A 319 -7.20 -6.50 25.57
C GLU A 319 -5.91 -6.37 26.39
N GLN A 320 -4.77 -6.86 25.88
CA GLN A 320 -3.45 -6.71 26.51
C GLN A 320 -3.01 -5.26 26.66
N GLU A 321 -3.43 -4.40 25.74
CA GLU A 321 -3.21 -2.95 25.78
C GLU A 321 -4.38 -2.23 26.48
N GLU A 322 -5.18 -2.97 27.25
CA GLU A 322 -6.34 -2.49 28.02
C GLU A 322 -7.41 -1.81 27.16
N ILE A 323 -7.53 -2.18 25.87
CA ILE A 323 -8.54 -1.67 24.95
C ILE A 323 -9.75 -2.60 25.00
N SER A 324 -10.87 -2.12 25.53
CA SER A 324 -12.13 -2.88 25.62
C SER A 324 -12.87 -2.83 24.29
N LEU A 325 -13.16 -3.99 23.70
CA LEU A 325 -13.91 -4.07 22.43
C LEU A 325 -15.41 -3.76 22.58
N ASP A 326 -15.93 -3.69 23.80
CA ASP A 326 -17.32 -3.30 24.08
C ASP A 326 -17.52 -1.78 24.07
N LYS A 327 -16.42 -1.01 24.13
CA LYS A 327 -16.45 0.45 24.09
C LYS A 327 -16.15 0.97 22.68
N PRO A 328 -16.54 2.21 22.37
CA PRO A 328 -16.14 2.86 21.13
C PRO A 328 -14.61 3.01 21.05
N ILE A 329 -14.07 2.86 19.84
CA ILE A 329 -12.63 2.94 19.55
C ILE A 329 -12.44 3.83 18.33
N MET A 330 -11.45 4.70 18.37
CA MET A 330 -10.98 5.49 17.23
C MET A 330 -9.50 5.17 16.98
N ALA A 331 -9.06 5.28 15.73
CA ALA A 331 -7.67 5.01 15.34
C ALA A 331 -6.95 6.27 14.81
N SER A 332 -5.68 6.43 15.16
CA SER A 332 -4.78 7.42 14.55
C SER A 332 -3.41 6.80 14.29
N CYS A 333 -2.53 7.54 13.61
CA CYS A 333 -1.11 7.22 13.56
C CYS A 333 -0.30 8.49 13.32
N GLY A 334 0.71 8.45 12.44
CA GLY A 334 1.41 9.64 11.97
C GLY A 334 0.55 10.52 11.05
N THR A 335 -0.19 9.91 10.13
CA THR A 335 -0.82 10.59 8.96
C THR A 335 -2.04 9.86 8.39
N GLY A 336 -2.78 9.15 9.24
CA GLY A 336 -3.98 8.43 8.80
C GLY A 336 -3.76 7.17 7.95
N VAL A 337 -2.52 6.82 7.58
CA VAL A 337 -2.23 5.64 6.74
C VAL A 337 -2.26 4.35 7.56
N THR A 338 -1.31 4.15 8.47
CA THR A 338 -1.25 2.92 9.28
C THR A 338 -2.36 2.82 10.33
N ALA A 339 -3.08 3.91 10.61
CA ALA A 339 -4.30 3.91 11.41
C ALA A 339 -5.38 3.00 10.79
N CYS A 340 -5.43 2.95 9.46
CA CYS A 340 -6.36 2.09 8.72
C CYS A 340 -6.06 0.59 8.94
N ILE A 341 -4.83 0.21 9.32
CA ILE A 341 -4.51 -1.16 9.71
C ILE A 341 -5.17 -1.53 11.04
N LEU A 342 -5.21 -0.59 12.01
CA LEU A 342 -5.96 -0.80 13.25
C LEU A 342 -7.45 -0.92 12.96
N ALA A 343 -8.01 -0.02 12.14
CA ALA A 343 -9.41 -0.10 11.72
C ALA A 343 -9.73 -1.42 11.00
N MET A 344 -8.81 -1.93 10.19
CA MET A 344 -8.92 -3.23 9.51
C MET A 344 -8.91 -4.41 10.49
N GLY A 345 -7.97 -4.43 11.45
CA GLY A 345 -7.94 -5.46 12.49
C GLY A 345 -9.20 -5.44 13.36
N LEU A 346 -9.68 -4.25 13.72
CA LEU A 346 -10.91 -4.05 14.47
C LEU A 346 -12.17 -4.48 13.67
N HIS A 347 -12.17 -4.24 12.36
CA HIS A 347 -13.22 -4.71 11.46
C HIS A 347 -13.35 -6.24 11.49
N ARG A 348 -12.22 -6.98 11.45
CA ARG A 348 -12.21 -8.45 11.52
C ARG A 348 -12.80 -8.99 12.84
N VAL A 349 -12.65 -8.26 13.94
CA VAL A 349 -13.24 -8.66 15.24
C VAL A 349 -14.66 -8.15 15.44
N GLY A 350 -15.27 -7.57 14.40
CA GLY A 350 -16.68 -7.15 14.37
C GLY A 350 -16.91 -5.66 14.67
N LYS A 351 -15.87 -4.85 14.89
CA LYS A 351 -16.00 -3.39 15.05
C LYS A 351 -15.82 -2.70 13.69
N THR A 352 -16.92 -2.57 12.97
CA THR A 352 -16.93 -2.06 11.59
C THR A 352 -17.00 -0.53 11.49
N ASP A 353 -17.23 0.15 12.61
CA ASP A 353 -17.55 1.57 12.76
C ASP A 353 -16.41 2.40 13.39
N VAL A 354 -15.16 1.93 13.27
CA VAL A 354 -13.98 2.61 13.84
C VAL A 354 -13.59 3.80 12.98
N PRO A 355 -13.74 5.05 13.47
CA PRO A 355 -13.25 6.22 12.77
C PRO A 355 -11.72 6.29 12.77
N VAL A 356 -11.17 6.83 11.68
CA VAL A 356 -9.76 7.21 11.59
C VAL A 356 -9.64 8.72 11.72
N TYR A 357 -8.84 9.19 12.66
CA TYR A 357 -8.40 10.58 12.72
C TYR A 357 -7.39 10.82 11.60
N ASP A 358 -7.85 11.49 10.53
CA ASP A 358 -7.15 11.51 9.26
C ASP A 358 -5.85 12.32 9.30
N GLY A 359 -5.92 13.56 9.79
CA GLY A 359 -4.74 14.41 9.98
C GLY A 359 -3.74 13.84 10.99
N SER A 360 -4.22 13.01 11.93
CA SER A 360 -3.39 12.17 12.79
C SER A 360 -2.34 12.98 13.59
N TRP A 361 -1.25 12.35 14.04
CA TRP A 361 -0.22 13.03 14.82
C TRP A 361 0.40 14.23 14.08
N THR A 362 0.55 14.19 12.76
CA THR A 362 1.12 15.32 12.01
C THR A 362 0.26 16.56 12.16
N GLU A 363 -1.07 16.46 12.00
CA GLU A 363 -1.96 17.60 12.25
C GLU A 363 -1.89 18.04 13.71
N TRP A 364 -2.03 17.12 14.66
CA TRP A 364 -2.02 17.43 16.10
C TRP A 364 -0.74 18.15 16.55
N ALA A 365 0.41 17.57 16.21
CA ALA A 365 1.71 18.05 16.64
C ALA A 365 2.09 19.40 16.02
N THR A 366 1.47 19.80 14.89
CA THR A 366 1.67 21.13 14.30
C THR A 366 0.87 22.23 14.98
N GLN A 367 -0.12 21.89 15.81
CA GLN A 367 -0.89 22.88 16.57
C GLN A 367 -0.12 23.25 17.86
N PRO A 368 0.33 24.51 18.01
CA PRO A 368 1.21 24.90 19.11
C PRO A 368 0.55 24.79 20.49
N ASP A 369 -0.77 25.00 20.57
CA ASP A 369 -1.51 25.07 21.83
C ASP A 369 -2.10 23.72 22.28
N LEU A 370 -1.92 22.66 21.49
CA LEU A 370 -2.46 21.34 21.84
C LEU A 370 -1.51 20.55 22.75
N PRO A 371 -2.05 19.91 23.80
CA PRO A 371 -1.26 19.17 24.77
C PRO A 371 -0.67 17.89 24.16
N MET A 372 0.41 17.40 24.77
CA MET A 372 1.12 16.20 24.35
C MET A 372 1.70 15.49 25.57
N GLU A 373 1.79 14.17 25.49
CA GLU A 373 2.47 13.30 26.46
C GLU A 373 3.69 12.63 25.80
N GLY A 374 4.76 12.38 26.57
CA GLY A 374 6.03 11.82 26.08
C GLY A 374 7.23 12.32 26.91
N GLU A 375 8.46 11.93 26.56
CA GLU A 375 9.69 12.23 27.34
C GLU A 375 9.88 13.71 27.78
N ASP A 376 9.24 14.67 27.10
CA ASP A 376 9.31 16.10 27.43
C ASP A 376 8.12 16.65 28.25
N SER A 377 7.15 15.83 28.69
CA SER A 377 5.97 16.31 29.45
C SER A 377 6.27 16.63 30.94
N SER A 378 7.55 16.69 31.32
CA SER A 378 8.02 17.11 32.64
C SER A 378 9.07 18.21 32.50
N SER A 379 8.64 19.41 32.14
CA SER A 379 9.40 20.64 32.38
C SER A 379 8.51 21.79 32.86
#